data_AF-A0A9P7U2X4-F1
#
_entry.id   AF-A0A9P7U2X4-F1
#
_cell.length_a   1.000
_cell.length_b   1.000
_cell.length_c   1.000
_cell.angle_alpha   90.00
_cell.angle_beta   90.00
_cell.angle_gamma   90.00
#
_symmetry.space_group_name_H-M   'P 1'
#
loop_
_entity.id
_entity.type
_entity.pdbx_description
1 polymer ?
#
loop_
_entity_poly.entity_id
_entity_poly.type
_entity_poly.pdbx_seq_one_letter_code
_entity_poly.pdbx_strand_id
1 'polypeptide(L)'
;MDASTSTTTVTGPQPDFTVAAECGRGLLLQLERCKNLPAVQNGAQWAAMSEKLDILDAKMDELIRTVNTINKDLTDPKTNVADLKTDVAGLDVKVTTLDQNSMARSGNSLATDTTTFAPLMNITTGQEIQGPSCQSELSKMTAAEMEEMSSCLEELGIHPKPTNAEMRN
;
A
#
# COMPACT_ATOMS: atom_id res chain seq x y z
N MET A 1 -83.49 36.26 -39.39
CA MET A 1 -82.29 35.70 -38.74
C MET A 1 -82.48 35.98 -37.27
N ASP A 2 -83.14 35.07 -36.56
CA ASP A 2 -83.40 35.25 -35.13
C ASP A 2 -82.89 34.01 -34.40
N ALA A 3 -81.78 34.18 -33.69
CA ALA A 3 -81.17 33.15 -32.88
C ALA A 3 -81.96 33.01 -31.58
N SER A 4 -82.86 32.03 -31.51
CA SER A 4 -83.54 31.66 -30.28
C SER A 4 -82.58 30.93 -29.35
N THR A 5 -81.97 31.66 -28.41
CA THR A 5 -81.31 31.07 -27.24
C THR A 5 -82.37 30.59 -26.25
N SER A 6 -82.59 29.27 -26.21
CA SER A 6 -83.42 28.64 -25.19
C SER A 6 -82.70 28.64 -23.84
N THR A 7 -83.10 29.52 -22.94
CA THR A 7 -82.71 29.50 -21.53
C THR A 7 -83.52 28.43 -20.82
N THR A 8 -82.93 27.26 -20.65
CA THR A 8 -83.50 26.18 -19.84
C THR A 8 -83.41 26.57 -18.37
N THR A 9 -84.50 27.03 -17.78
CA THR A 9 -84.60 27.26 -16.34
C THR A 9 -84.65 25.91 -15.62
N VAL A 10 -83.55 25.54 -14.98
CA VAL A 10 -83.45 24.34 -14.13
C VAL A 10 -84.25 24.59 -12.85
N THR A 11 -85.48 24.10 -12.80
CA THR A 11 -86.38 24.15 -11.64
C THR A 11 -86.18 22.93 -10.71
N GLY A 12 -84.95 22.75 -10.24
CA GLY A 12 -84.64 21.81 -9.16
C GLY A 12 -84.61 22.52 -7.80
N PRO A 13 -84.85 21.81 -6.67
CA PRO A 13 -84.61 22.37 -5.34
C PRO A 13 -83.15 22.86 -5.24
N GLN A 14 -82.97 24.11 -4.80
CA GLN A 14 -81.65 24.72 -4.70
C GLN A 14 -80.82 24.02 -3.61
N PRO A 15 -79.55 23.67 -3.87
CA PRO A 15 -78.68 23.06 -2.86
C PRO A 15 -78.51 23.97 -1.63
N ASP A 16 -78.54 23.37 -0.45
CA ASP A 16 -78.24 24.08 0.80
C ASP A 16 -76.72 24.16 1.00
N PHE A 17 -76.15 25.28 0.56
CA PHE A 17 -74.72 25.56 0.73
C PHE A 17 -74.30 25.75 2.19
N THR A 18 -75.23 26.04 3.10
CA THR A 18 -74.95 26.15 4.54
C THR A 18 -74.63 24.78 5.10
N VAL A 19 -75.48 23.79 4.79
CA VAL A 19 -75.25 22.38 5.16
C VAL A 19 -73.96 21.87 4.51
N ALA A 20 -73.72 22.19 3.24
CA ALA A 20 -72.47 21.81 2.57
C ALA A 20 -71.23 22.40 3.25
N ALA A 21 -71.28 23.67 3.68
CA ALA A 21 -70.19 24.33 4.39
C ALA A 21 -69.98 23.77 5.81
N GLU A 22 -71.05 23.40 6.51
CA GLU A 22 -70.96 22.72 7.81
C GLU A 22 -70.39 21.31 7.69
N CYS A 23 -70.85 20.53 6.70
CA CYS A 23 -70.25 19.24 6.37
C CYS A 23 -68.75 19.38 6.04
N GLY A 24 -68.37 20.39 5.24
CA GLY A 24 -66.97 20.68 4.92
C GLY A 24 -66.13 20.98 6.15
N ARG A 25 -66.65 21.80 7.08
CA ARG A 25 -65.98 22.08 8.37
C ARG A 25 -65.86 20.83 9.24
N GLY A 26 -66.88 19.97 9.26
CA GLY A 26 -66.85 18.70 9.98
C GLY A 26 -65.77 17.75 9.45
N LEU A 27 -65.64 17.64 8.12
CA LEU A 27 -64.60 16.83 7.48
C LEU A 27 -63.19 17.35 7.78
N LEU A 28 -62.99 18.67 7.71
CA LEU A 28 -61.71 19.29 8.06
C LEU A 28 -61.29 19.00 9.51
N LEU A 29 -62.25 19.05 10.45
CA LEU A 29 -61.97 18.74 11.85
C LEU A 29 -61.57 17.27 12.05
N GLN A 30 -62.20 16.33 11.33
CA GLN A 30 -61.82 14.91 11.39
C GLN A 30 -60.44 14.67 10.77
N LEU A 31 -60.13 15.35 9.66
CA LEU A 31 -58.81 15.29 9.04
C LEU A 31 -57.72 15.85 9.97
N GLU A 32 -58.03 16.91 10.72
CA GLU A 32 -57.11 17.45 11.71
C GLU A 32 -56.86 16.46 12.86
N ARG A 33 -57.88 15.72 13.29
CA ARG A 33 -57.74 14.64 14.28
C ARG A 33 -56.90 13.47 13.77
N CYS A 34 -56.86 13.23 12.46
CA CYS A 34 -56.00 12.20 11.87
C CYS A 34 -54.51 12.44 12.15
N LYS A 35 -54.08 13.69 12.38
CA LYS A 35 -52.68 14.02 12.75
C LYS A 35 -52.24 13.38 14.07
N ASN A 36 -53.19 13.09 14.97
CA ASN A 36 -52.93 12.45 16.26
C ASN A 36 -53.04 10.91 16.20
N LEU A 37 -53.34 10.34 15.03
CA LEU A 37 -53.38 8.89 14.90
C LEU A 37 -51.94 8.35 15.03
N PRO A 38 -51.70 7.35 15.90
CA PRO A 38 -50.39 6.75 16.06
C PRO A 38 -49.76 6.29 14.75
N ALA A 39 -50.55 5.80 13.79
CA ALA A 39 -50.05 5.38 12.48
C ALA A 39 -49.39 6.53 11.68
N VAL A 40 -49.94 7.75 11.74
CA VAL A 40 -49.37 8.93 11.06
C VAL A 40 -48.10 9.40 11.77
N GLN A 41 -48.12 9.43 13.10
CA GLN A 41 -46.96 9.79 13.91
C GLN A 41 -45.81 8.79 13.76
N ASN A 42 -46.10 7.49 13.81
CA ASN A 42 -45.14 6.41 13.64
C ASN A 42 -44.55 6.40 12.22
N GLY A 43 -45.35 6.72 11.20
CA GLY A 43 -44.89 6.84 9.82
C GLY A 43 -43.85 7.95 9.63
N ALA A 44 -44.11 9.14 10.20
CA ALA A 44 -43.15 10.25 10.17
C ALA A 44 -41.85 9.91 10.93
N GLN A 45 -41.96 9.25 12.09
CA GLN A 45 -40.80 8.77 12.85
C GLN A 45 -39.99 7.72 12.09
N TRP A 46 -40.66 6.80 11.39
CA TRP A 46 -40.01 5.80 10.57
C TRP A 46 -39.26 6.42 9.38
N ALA A 47 -39.87 7.39 8.70
CA ALA A 47 -39.20 8.12 7.62
C ALA A 47 -37.92 8.81 8.11
N ALA A 48 -37.98 9.50 9.26
CA ALA A 48 -36.81 10.13 9.86
C ALA A 48 -35.75 9.11 10.33
N MET A 49 -36.17 7.92 10.78
CA MET A 49 -35.25 6.84 11.14
C MET A 49 -34.58 6.25 9.90
N SER A 50 -35.31 6.07 8.80
CA SER A 50 -34.79 5.61 7.52
C SER A 50 -33.71 6.55 7.00
N GLU A 51 -33.96 7.85 7.02
CA GLU A 51 -32.96 8.85 6.61
C GLU A 51 -31.68 8.78 7.46
N LYS A 52 -31.82 8.58 8.78
CA LYS A 52 -30.66 8.39 9.67
C LYS A 52 -29.91 7.09 9.39
N LEU A 53 -30.60 6.02 9.00
CA LEU A 53 -29.97 4.76 8.60
C LEU A 53 -29.20 4.92 7.30
N ASP A 54 -29.74 5.63 6.30
CA ASP A 54 -29.06 5.91 5.04
C ASP A 54 -27.78 6.74 5.28
N ILE A 55 -27.85 7.73 6.18
CA ILE A 55 -26.67 8.52 6.60
C ILE A 55 -25.65 7.64 7.32
N LEU A 56 -26.10 6.72 8.18
CA LEU A 56 -25.22 5.82 8.91
C LEU A 56 -24.50 4.87 7.96
N ASP A 57 -25.22 4.32 6.99
CA ASP A 57 -24.70 3.41 5.97
C ASP A 57 -23.60 4.09 5.15
N ALA A 58 -23.88 5.32 4.67
CA ALA A 58 -22.89 6.12 3.95
C ALA A 58 -21.64 6.42 4.79
N LYS A 59 -21.80 6.70 6.10
CA LYS A 59 -20.66 6.91 7.02
C LYS A 59 -19.88 5.62 7.28
N MET A 60 -20.55 4.47 7.30
CA MET A 60 -19.92 3.18 7.49
C MET A 60 -19.09 2.79 6.26
N ASP A 61 -19.61 3.01 5.06
CA ASP A 61 -18.86 2.86 3.81
C ASP A 61 -17.62 3.74 3.77
N GLU A 62 -17.73 4.99 4.21
CA GLU A 62 -16.60 5.91 4.25
C GLU A 62 -15.55 5.52 5.29
N LEU A 63 -15.98 5.02 6.44
CA LEU A 63 -15.09 4.46 7.45
C LEU A 63 -14.34 3.23 6.89
N ILE A 64 -15.04 2.33 6.20
CA ILE A 64 -14.42 1.16 5.56
C ILE A 64 -13.36 1.58 4.55
N ARG A 65 -13.64 2.58 3.69
CA ARG A 65 -12.64 3.13 2.76
C ARG A 65 -11.43 3.69 3.50
N THR A 66 -11.66 4.51 4.52
CA THR A 66 -10.59 5.14 5.31
C THR A 66 -9.71 4.08 5.98
N VAL A 67 -10.30 3.06 6.60
CA VAL A 67 -9.58 1.95 7.23
C VAL A 67 -8.75 1.17 6.21
N ASN A 68 -9.29 0.91 5.01
CA ASN A 68 -8.54 0.23 3.96
C ASN A 68 -7.34 1.06 3.47
N THR A 69 -7.50 2.38 3.32
CA THR A 69 -6.38 3.28 2.98
C THR A 69 -5.31 3.26 4.06
N ILE A 70 -5.69 3.41 5.34
CA ILE A 70 -4.74 3.36 6.47
C ILE A 70 -3.99 2.02 6.51
N ASN A 71 -4.68 0.90 6.30
CA ASN A 71 -4.04 -0.41 6.29
C ASN A 71 -2.99 -0.54 5.18
N LYS A 72 -3.28 0.01 3.99
CA LYS A 72 -2.32 0.05 2.89
C LYS A 72 -1.13 0.94 3.24
N ASP A 73 -1.39 2.17 3.70
CA ASP A 73 -0.38 3.14 4.09
C ASP A 73 0.50 2.66 5.26
N LEU A 74 0.03 1.71 6.07
CA LEU A 74 0.85 1.08 7.11
C LEU A 74 1.65 -0.13 6.62
N THR A 75 1.15 -0.84 5.61
CA THR A 75 1.80 -2.04 5.06
C THR A 75 3.00 -1.65 4.19
N ASP A 76 2.87 -0.62 3.36
CA ASP A 76 3.93 -0.22 2.43
C ASP A 76 5.22 0.25 3.16
N PRO A 77 5.16 1.16 4.17
CA PRO A 77 6.34 1.53 4.95
C PRO A 77 6.94 0.36 5.73
N LYS A 78 6.13 -0.59 6.20
CA LYS A 78 6.65 -1.77 6.93
C LYS A 78 7.53 -2.63 6.02
N THR A 79 7.14 -2.83 4.77
CA THR A 79 7.95 -3.51 3.75
C THR A 79 9.23 -2.72 3.47
N ASN A 80 9.11 -1.42 3.21
CA ASN A 80 10.28 -0.56 2.94
C ASN A 80 11.29 -0.54 4.09
N VAL A 81 10.83 -0.56 5.34
CA VAL A 81 11.70 -0.62 6.53
C VAL A 81 12.40 -1.98 6.64
N ALA A 82 11.73 -3.08 6.26
CA ALA A 82 12.36 -4.40 6.24
C ALA A 82 13.46 -4.50 5.16
N ASP A 83 13.21 -3.92 3.98
CA ASP A 83 14.18 -3.85 2.89
C ASP A 83 15.38 -2.99 3.29
N LEU A 84 15.13 -1.78 3.81
CA LEU A 84 16.19 -0.90 4.34
C LEU A 84 17.03 -1.57 5.43
N LYS A 85 16.41 -2.35 6.33
CA LYS A 85 17.15 -3.08 7.36
C LYS A 85 18.10 -4.11 6.74
N THR A 86 17.66 -4.78 5.67
CA THR A 86 18.47 -5.77 4.96
C THR A 86 19.62 -5.09 4.21
N ASP A 87 19.36 -3.98 3.54
CA ASP A 87 20.37 -3.19 2.84
C ASP A 87 21.43 -2.62 3.81
N VAL A 88 21.01 -2.09 4.95
CA VAL A 88 21.92 -1.58 5.99
C VAL A 88 22.78 -2.71 6.57
N ALA A 89 22.21 -3.89 6.83
CA ALA A 89 22.99 -5.05 7.27
C ALA A 89 24.01 -5.50 6.20
N GLY A 90 23.61 -5.52 4.93
CA GLY A 90 24.53 -5.82 3.82
C GLY A 90 25.64 -4.77 3.67
N LEU A 91 25.32 -3.49 3.89
CA LEU A 91 26.31 -2.42 3.85
C LEU A 91 27.31 -2.51 5.02
N ASP A 92 26.85 -2.86 6.21
CA ASP A 92 27.69 -3.06 7.39
C ASP A 92 28.74 -4.17 7.15
N VAL A 93 28.32 -5.29 6.56
CA VAL A 93 29.24 -6.36 6.13
C VAL A 93 30.25 -5.83 5.10
N LYS A 94 29.80 -5.10 4.07
CA LYS A 94 30.69 -4.54 3.03
C LYS A 94 31.72 -3.57 3.60
N VAL A 95 31.31 -2.68 4.50
CA VAL A 95 32.22 -1.69 5.11
C VAL A 95 33.25 -2.38 6.00
N THR A 96 32.81 -3.30 6.86
CA THR A 96 33.70 -4.05 7.77
C THR A 96 34.72 -4.88 6.98
N THR A 97 34.27 -5.60 5.95
CA THR A 97 35.15 -6.42 5.12
C THR A 97 36.11 -5.59 4.28
N LEU A 98 35.68 -4.44 3.76
CA LEU A 98 36.56 -3.52 3.04
C LEU A 98 37.67 -2.97 3.93
N ASP A 99 37.36 -2.61 5.18
CA ASP A 99 38.35 -2.15 6.15
C ASP A 99 39.35 -3.27 6.50
N GLN A 100 38.85 -4.47 6.83
CA GLN A 100 39.67 -5.66 7.09
C GLN A 100 40.58 -6.00 5.91
N ASN A 101 40.05 -6.00 4.68
CA ASN A 101 40.83 -6.24 3.47
C ASN A 101 41.87 -5.17 3.22
N SER A 102 41.57 -3.91 3.52
CA SER A 102 42.53 -2.81 3.36
C SER A 102 43.70 -2.99 4.33
N MET A 103 43.42 -3.34 5.59
CA MET A 103 44.45 -3.67 6.58
C MET A 103 45.26 -4.91 6.18
N ALA A 104 44.59 -5.99 5.78
CA ALA A 104 45.23 -7.23 5.35
C ALA A 104 46.15 -7.01 4.15
N ARG A 105 45.69 -6.28 3.11
CA ARG A 105 46.53 -5.91 1.96
C ARG A 105 47.74 -5.08 2.36
N SER A 106 47.56 -4.11 3.25
CA SER A 106 48.67 -3.30 3.75
C SER A 106 49.70 -4.16 4.49
N GLY A 107 49.26 -5.11 5.33
CA GLY A 107 50.14 -6.05 6.02
C GLY A 107 50.85 -7.02 5.06
N ASN A 108 50.09 -7.63 4.16
CA ASN A 108 50.60 -8.60 3.19
C ASN A 108 51.59 -7.97 2.21
N SER A 109 51.45 -6.68 1.89
CA SER A 109 52.42 -5.97 1.05
C SER A 109 53.82 -5.83 1.68
N LEU A 110 53.90 -5.95 3.00
CA LEU A 110 55.16 -5.90 3.77
C LEU A 110 55.67 -7.30 4.15
N ALA A 111 54.92 -8.35 3.85
CA ALA A 111 55.26 -9.72 4.17
C ALA A 111 56.46 -10.20 3.34
N THR A 112 57.36 -10.94 3.99
CA THR A 112 58.50 -11.61 3.35
C THR A 112 58.17 -13.08 3.06
N ASP A 113 59.04 -13.79 2.35
CA ASP A 113 58.78 -15.11 1.74
C ASP A 113 58.06 -16.16 2.61
N THR A 114 58.32 -16.18 3.93
CA THR A 114 57.74 -17.15 4.87
C THR A 114 56.67 -16.56 5.80
N THR A 115 56.37 -15.27 5.68
CA THR A 115 55.37 -14.62 6.53
C THR A 115 53.97 -15.00 6.07
N THR A 116 53.15 -15.50 6.99
CA THR A 116 51.75 -15.83 6.70
C THR A 116 50.96 -14.57 6.39
N PHE A 117 50.23 -14.57 5.29
CA PHE A 117 49.32 -13.50 4.92
C PHE A 117 48.15 -13.41 5.90
N ALA A 118 47.77 -12.18 6.23
CA ALA A 118 46.49 -11.92 6.83
C ALA A 118 45.37 -12.30 5.83
N PRO A 119 44.30 -12.95 6.31
CA PRO A 119 43.22 -13.42 5.45
C PRO A 119 42.48 -12.25 4.79
N LEU A 120 42.02 -12.49 3.56
CA LEU A 120 41.09 -11.60 2.88
C LEU A 120 39.67 -12.13 3.05
N MET A 121 38.71 -11.21 3.05
CA MET A 121 37.31 -11.46 3.33
C MET A 121 36.48 -11.14 2.09
N ASN A 122 35.51 -12.00 1.78
CA ASN A 122 34.54 -11.79 0.71
C ASN A 122 33.67 -10.58 1.06
N ILE A 123 33.56 -9.63 0.13
CA ILE A 123 32.88 -8.35 0.38
C ILE A 123 31.36 -8.49 0.59
N THR A 124 30.77 -9.60 0.12
CA THR A 124 29.33 -9.86 0.19
C THR A 124 28.97 -10.72 1.40
N THR A 125 29.76 -11.75 1.70
CA THR A 125 29.44 -12.72 2.75
C THR A 125 30.16 -12.46 4.06
N GLY A 126 31.27 -11.72 4.04
CA GLY A 126 32.16 -11.56 5.18
C GLY A 126 32.87 -12.85 5.60
N GLN A 127 32.94 -13.85 4.72
CA GLN A 127 33.70 -15.07 4.96
C GLN A 127 35.13 -14.91 4.43
N GLU A 128 36.06 -15.63 5.03
CA GLU A 128 37.45 -15.69 4.56
C GLU A 128 37.52 -16.33 3.16
N ILE A 129 38.23 -15.66 2.26
CA ILE A 129 38.53 -16.14 0.92
C ILE A 129 39.72 -17.08 1.01
N GLN A 130 39.56 -18.28 0.46
CA GLN A 130 40.68 -19.22 0.35
C GLN A 130 41.69 -18.69 -0.66
N GLY A 131 42.93 -18.52 -0.24
CA GLY A 131 44.02 -18.02 -1.08
C GLY A 131 45.37 -18.49 -0.54
N PRO A 132 46.48 -18.17 -1.23
CA PRO A 132 47.79 -18.61 -0.80
C PRO A 132 48.10 -18.04 0.58
N SER A 133 48.66 -18.87 1.44
CA SER A 133 48.97 -18.52 2.82
C SER A 133 50.22 -17.66 2.96
N CYS A 134 51.08 -17.59 1.94
CA CYS A 134 52.30 -16.78 1.95
C CYS A 134 52.86 -16.53 0.53
N GLN A 135 53.86 -15.64 0.45
CA GLN A 135 54.51 -15.27 -0.81
C GLN A 135 55.21 -16.47 -1.51
N SER A 136 55.77 -17.41 -0.74
CA SER A 136 56.44 -18.58 -1.31
C SER A 136 55.46 -19.58 -1.96
N GLU A 137 54.23 -19.66 -1.47
CA GLU A 137 53.15 -20.46 -2.06
C GLU A 137 52.62 -19.78 -3.32
N LEU A 138 52.35 -18.47 -3.25
CA LEU A 138 51.96 -17.67 -4.40
C LEU A 138 52.97 -17.77 -5.55
N SER A 139 54.27 -17.80 -5.24
CA SER A 139 55.35 -17.90 -6.24
C SER A 139 55.47 -19.29 -6.89
N LYS A 140 54.86 -20.31 -6.30
CA LYS A 140 54.89 -21.71 -6.78
C LYS A 140 53.58 -22.13 -7.46
N MET A 141 52.56 -21.26 -7.48
CA MET A 141 51.26 -21.56 -8.08
C MET A 141 51.40 -21.91 -9.56
N THR A 142 50.81 -23.04 -9.90
CA THR A 142 50.62 -23.56 -11.26
C THR A 142 49.51 -22.80 -11.99
N ALA A 143 49.37 -23.04 -13.29
CA ALA A 143 48.31 -22.43 -14.09
C ALA A 143 46.89 -22.79 -13.62
N ALA A 144 46.68 -23.98 -13.05
CA ALA A 144 45.37 -24.37 -12.50
C ALA A 144 45.05 -23.61 -11.21
N GLU A 145 46.05 -23.40 -10.35
CA GLU A 145 45.90 -22.64 -9.11
C GLU A 145 45.69 -21.14 -9.41
N MET A 146 46.24 -20.61 -10.51
CA MET A 146 45.94 -19.23 -10.95
C MET A 146 44.46 -19.02 -11.32
N GLU A 147 43.75 -20.05 -11.76
CA GLU A 147 42.30 -19.97 -12.01
C GLU A 147 41.53 -19.79 -10.69
N GLU A 148 41.96 -20.49 -9.63
CA GLU A 148 41.42 -20.29 -8.29
C GLU A 148 41.67 -18.86 -7.78
N MET A 149 42.86 -18.30 -8.05
CA MET A 149 43.16 -16.89 -7.75
C MET A 149 42.20 -15.92 -8.45
N SER A 150 41.78 -16.24 -9.68
CA SER A 150 40.78 -15.44 -10.40
C SER A 150 39.44 -15.44 -9.65
N SER A 151 39.01 -16.60 -9.13
CA SER A 151 37.83 -16.70 -8.26
C SER A 151 37.98 -15.86 -6.99
N CYS A 152 39.14 -15.89 -6.33
CA CYS A 152 39.43 -15.05 -5.17
C CYS A 152 39.30 -13.56 -5.47
N LEU A 153 39.77 -13.13 -6.65
CA LEU A 153 39.68 -11.74 -7.09
C LEU A 153 38.23 -11.32 -7.33
N GLU A 154 37.41 -12.20 -7.93
CA GLU A 154 35.97 -11.94 -8.10
C GLU A 154 35.24 -11.77 -6.76
N GLU A 155 35.58 -12.59 -5.77
CA GLU A 155 35.05 -12.47 -4.40
C GLU A 155 35.45 -11.16 -3.70
N LEU A 156 36.53 -10.52 -4.15
CA LEU A 156 36.96 -9.18 -3.75
C LEU A 156 36.33 -8.06 -4.59
N GLY A 157 35.50 -8.40 -5.58
CA GLY A 157 34.91 -7.47 -6.55
C GLY A 157 35.88 -6.98 -7.61
N ILE A 158 37.00 -7.68 -7.81
CA ILE A 158 38.01 -7.39 -8.84
C ILE A 158 37.77 -8.37 -9.98
N HIS A 159 37.32 -7.88 -11.12
CA HIS A 159 37.20 -8.69 -12.33
C HIS A 159 38.50 -8.59 -13.14
N PRO A 160 39.41 -9.59 -13.06
CA PRO A 160 40.61 -9.57 -13.88
C PRO A 160 40.22 -9.58 -15.36
N LYS A 161 40.89 -8.75 -16.16
CA LYS A 161 40.66 -8.67 -17.59
C LYS A 161 41.10 -10.01 -18.23
N PRO A 162 40.31 -10.63 -19.13
CA PRO A 162 40.69 -11.91 -19.73
C PRO A 162 42.02 -11.79 -20.45
N THR A 163 42.85 -12.81 -20.33
CA THR A 163 44.21 -12.78 -20.87
C THR A 163 44.14 -12.97 -22.39
N ASN A 164 45.04 -12.37 -23.18
CA ASN A 164 45.03 -12.40 -24.66
C ASN A 164 44.92 -13.81 -25.31
N ALA A 165 45.15 -14.89 -24.55
CA ALA A 165 44.93 -16.27 -24.99
C ALA A 165 43.43 -16.63 -25.08
N GLU A 166 42.58 -16.05 -24.24
CA GLU A 166 41.13 -16.29 -24.20
C GLU A 166 40.38 -15.43 -25.21
N MET A 167 40.91 -14.25 -25.55
CA MET A 167 40.33 -13.36 -26.58
C MET A 167 40.51 -13.85 -28.03
N ARG A 168 41.23 -14.96 -28.25
CA ARG A 168 41.54 -15.51 -29.59
C ARG A 168 40.68 -16.71 -30.01
N ASN A 169 39.71 -17.12 -29.18
CA ASN A 169 38.72 -18.14 -29.50
C ASN A 169 37.36 -17.52 -29.85
#